data_AF-A0A2S5BGW5-F1
#
_entry.id   AF-A0A2S5BGW5-F1
#
_cell.length_a   1.000
_cell.length_b   1.000
_cell.length_c   1.000
_cell.angle_alpha   90.00
_cell.angle_beta   90.00
_cell.angle_gamma   90.00
#
_symmetry.space_group_name_H-M   'P 1'
#
loop_
_entity.id
_entity.type
_entity.pdbx_description
1 polymer ?
#
loop_
_entity_poly.entity_id
_entity_poly.type
_entity_poly.pdbx_seq_one_letter_code
_entity_poly.pdbx_strand_id
1 'polypeptide(L)'
;MARNEEKAQSMLYRFREAQAAELGLVQKTDRRPRLAAQCKDLRQCERWRGEILREISRKVSKIQDAGLTDYEVRDLNDQINKLLREKFHWENQIVALGGANYKRASGKITDADGREVPGQRGYKYFGRARELPGVRELFATAAKDQAEVESYKTVKVTMFDNAPPEYYGDSAEVGEGGRILLEAERKAELAAWEEAVSNLEDDLEDVPEIPFPSPHRIALNGPPAPWNGVPAAASAGKRKAPSGRAGGKKKKLEDGSSAAAAAAAATEGDDETLEDGADGEDATMADGASVNGSGARDADAGGGGGGFESVFSPEQLQAPKLLTAQEMEKAIVQRQKAILLEEYGVGQE
;
A
#
# COMPACT_ATOMS: atom_id res chain seq x y z
N MET A 1 -10.38 63.37 12.94
CA MET A 1 -10.32 62.42 11.81
C MET A 1 -11.34 61.33 12.05
N ALA A 2 -12.24 61.08 11.09
CA ALA A 2 -13.22 60.00 11.17
C ALA A 2 -12.54 58.62 11.29
N ARG A 3 -13.19 57.66 11.94
CA ARG A 3 -12.67 56.28 12.11
C ARG A 3 -12.55 55.62 10.73
N ASN A 4 -11.65 54.64 10.56
CA ASN A 4 -11.47 53.98 9.25
C ASN A 4 -12.76 53.34 8.71
N GLU A 5 -13.64 52.87 9.60
CA GLU A 5 -14.96 52.34 9.25
C GLU A 5 -15.86 53.41 8.61
N GLU A 6 -15.86 54.63 9.15
CA GLU A 6 -16.64 55.76 8.63
C GLU A 6 -16.08 56.24 7.28
N LYS A 7 -14.74 56.26 7.13
CA LYS A 7 -14.08 56.59 5.87
C LYS A 7 -14.43 55.58 4.76
N ALA A 8 -14.46 54.28 5.09
CA ALA A 8 -14.85 53.22 4.17
C ALA A 8 -16.36 53.25 3.81
N GLN A 9 -17.20 53.87 4.63
CA GLN A 9 -18.64 54.03 4.34
C GLN A 9 -18.98 55.31 3.58
N SER A 10 -18.01 56.21 3.36
CA SER A 10 -18.24 57.45 2.62
C SER A 10 -18.71 57.20 1.18
N MET A 11 -19.54 58.12 0.66
CA MET A 11 -20.07 58.04 -0.72
C MET A 11 -18.96 57.94 -1.77
N LEU A 12 -17.85 58.67 -1.58
CA LEU A 12 -16.69 58.61 -2.47
C LEU A 12 -15.99 57.25 -2.44
N TYR A 13 -15.84 56.63 -1.27
CA TYR A 13 -15.23 55.31 -1.17
C TYR A 13 -16.11 54.25 -1.85
N ARG A 14 -17.43 54.27 -1.61
CA ARG A 14 -18.39 53.38 -2.28
C ARG A 14 -18.41 53.57 -3.80
N PHE A 15 -18.30 54.82 -4.27
CA PHE A 15 -18.22 55.13 -5.71
C PHE A 15 -16.93 54.58 -6.33
N ARG A 16 -15.78 54.79 -5.68
CA ARG A 16 -14.50 54.26 -6.15
C ARG A 16 -14.47 52.72 -6.12
N GLU A 17 -15.08 52.11 -5.11
CA GLU A 17 -15.24 50.66 -5.02
C GLU A 17 -16.14 50.13 -6.16
N ALA A 18 -17.26 50.79 -6.45
CA ALA A 18 -18.13 50.43 -7.57
C ALA A 18 -17.40 50.55 -8.92
N GLN A 19 -16.65 51.63 -9.13
CA GLN A 19 -15.84 51.82 -10.35
C GLN A 19 -14.73 50.77 -10.49
N ALA A 20 -14.06 50.41 -9.39
CA ALA A 20 -13.06 49.35 -9.40
C ALA A 20 -13.66 47.95 -9.62
N ALA A 21 -14.92 47.74 -9.19
CA ALA A 21 -15.67 46.52 -9.45
C ALA A 21 -16.11 46.41 -10.92
N GLU A 22 -16.54 47.51 -11.55
CA GLU A 22 -16.85 47.55 -12.99
C GLU A 22 -15.60 47.29 -13.84
N LEU A 23 -14.44 47.80 -13.42
CA LEU A 23 -13.15 47.54 -14.07
C LEU A 23 -12.63 46.11 -13.82
N GLY A 24 -13.33 45.29 -13.04
CA GLY A 24 -12.96 43.91 -12.71
C GLY A 24 -11.75 43.77 -11.76
N LEU A 25 -11.13 44.89 -11.36
CA LEU A 25 -9.94 44.93 -10.49
C LEU A 25 -10.26 44.56 -9.04
N VAL A 26 -11.45 44.91 -8.56
CA VAL A 26 -11.91 44.59 -7.21
C VAL A 26 -13.17 43.74 -7.32
N GLN A 27 -13.01 42.44 -7.13
CA GLN A 27 -14.17 41.58 -6.86
C GLN A 27 -14.76 42.06 -5.52
N LYS A 28 -16.07 42.32 -5.47
CA LYS A 28 -16.78 42.59 -4.21
C LYS A 28 -16.38 41.53 -3.19
N THR A 29 -16.47 41.83 -1.90
CA THR A 29 -16.36 40.82 -0.85
C THR A 29 -17.51 39.84 -0.98
N ASP A 30 -17.39 38.96 -1.97
CA ASP A 30 -18.39 37.95 -2.27
C ASP A 30 -18.53 37.15 -0.99
N ARG A 31 -19.75 37.09 -0.48
CA ARG A 31 -20.03 36.19 0.62
C ARG A 31 -20.12 34.80 0.04
N ARG A 32 -19.48 33.85 0.73
CA ARG A 32 -19.63 32.44 0.41
C ARG A 32 -21.11 32.07 0.32
N PRO A 33 -21.56 31.45 -0.80
CA PRO A 33 -22.90 30.92 -0.90
C PRO A 33 -23.17 29.88 0.20
N ARG A 34 -24.39 29.86 0.75
CA ARG A 34 -24.75 28.86 1.77
C ARG A 34 -24.84 27.44 1.21
N LEU A 35 -25.24 27.31 -0.05
CA LEU A 35 -25.40 26.02 -0.72
C LEU A 35 -24.28 25.84 -1.74
N ALA A 36 -23.41 24.85 -1.53
CA ALA A 36 -22.31 24.56 -2.45
C ALA A 36 -22.82 24.21 -3.87
N ALA A 37 -23.96 23.51 -3.97
CA ALA A 37 -24.55 23.08 -5.23
C ALA A 37 -24.98 24.22 -6.17
N GLN A 38 -25.12 25.45 -5.67
CA GLN A 38 -25.45 26.61 -6.51
C GLN A 38 -24.25 27.10 -7.33
N CYS A 39 -23.03 26.80 -6.89
CA CYS A 39 -21.82 27.20 -7.58
C CYS A 39 -21.50 26.19 -8.68
N LYS A 40 -21.46 26.65 -9.93
CA LYS A 40 -21.14 25.83 -11.12
C LYS A 40 -19.69 26.01 -11.58
N ASP A 41 -19.00 27.01 -11.05
CA ASP A 41 -17.62 27.33 -11.43
C ASP A 41 -16.62 26.61 -10.53
N LEU A 42 -15.79 25.75 -11.13
CA LEU A 42 -14.75 24.99 -10.42
C LEU A 42 -13.79 25.91 -9.64
N ARG A 43 -13.24 26.93 -10.31
CA ARG A 43 -12.29 27.89 -9.71
C ARG A 43 -12.88 28.60 -8.48
N GLN A 44 -14.18 28.91 -8.53
CA GLN A 44 -14.85 29.57 -7.42
C GLN A 44 -15.08 28.60 -6.25
N CYS A 45 -15.44 27.34 -6.54
CA CYS A 45 -15.55 26.30 -5.51
C CYS A 45 -14.21 26.07 -4.79
N GLU A 46 -13.08 26.04 -5.52
CA GLU A 46 -11.75 25.90 -4.94
C GLU A 46 -11.35 27.11 -4.09
N ARG A 47 -11.69 28.33 -4.53
CA ARG A 47 -11.50 29.56 -3.73
C ARG A 47 -12.26 29.46 -2.40
N TRP A 48 -13.54 29.07 -2.43
CA TRP A 48 -14.36 28.93 -1.22
C TRP A 48 -13.83 27.84 -0.29
N ARG A 49 -13.39 26.70 -0.83
CA ARG A 49 -12.72 25.65 -0.06
C ARG A 49 -11.48 26.19 0.65
N GLY A 50 -10.63 26.93 -0.06
CA GLY A 50 -9.42 27.53 0.51
C GLY A 50 -9.72 28.56 1.61
N GLU A 51 -10.80 29.32 1.48
CA GLU A 51 -11.24 30.25 2.53
C GLU A 51 -11.77 29.52 3.77
N ILE A 52 -12.55 28.45 3.60
CA ILE A 52 -12.99 27.58 4.72
C ILE A 52 -11.78 27.05 5.48
N LEU A 53 -10.77 26.56 4.77
CA LEU A 53 -9.56 26.04 5.40
C LEU A 53 -8.85 27.11 6.23
N ARG A 54 -8.73 28.34 5.71
CA ARG A 54 -8.15 29.46 6.46
C ARG A 54 -8.97 29.83 7.69
N GLU A 55 -10.30 29.80 7.61
CA GLU A 55 -11.17 30.02 8.77
C GLU A 55 -11.01 28.93 9.83
N ILE A 56 -10.93 27.66 9.41
CA ILE A 56 -10.65 26.53 10.30
C ILE A 56 -9.31 26.73 11.00
N SER A 57 -8.23 27.01 10.26
CA SER A 57 -6.91 27.23 10.85
C SER A 57 -6.92 28.36 11.89
N ARG A 58 -7.57 29.49 11.60
CA ARG A 58 -7.70 30.60 12.57
C ARG A 58 -8.44 30.19 13.84
N LYS A 59 -9.53 29.41 13.72
CA LYS A 59 -10.29 28.94 14.88
C LYS A 59 -9.55 27.87 15.67
N VAL A 60 -8.82 26.97 14.99
CA VAL A 60 -7.97 25.97 15.64
C VAL A 60 -6.88 26.67 16.47
N SER A 61 -6.24 27.71 15.93
CA SER A 61 -5.29 28.53 16.69
C SER A 61 -5.96 29.19 17.91
N LYS A 62 -7.14 29.79 17.74
CA LYS A 62 -7.88 30.44 18.84
C LYS A 62 -8.30 29.48 19.96
N ILE A 63 -8.62 28.23 19.63
CA ILE A 63 -8.98 27.22 20.65
C ILE A 63 -7.81 26.92 21.60
N GLN A 64 -6.57 27.11 21.15
CA GLN A 64 -5.38 26.86 21.97
C GLN A 64 -5.10 27.98 22.98
N ASP A 65 -5.82 29.11 22.92
CA ASP A 65 -5.65 30.22 23.85
C ASP A 65 -6.05 29.80 25.29
N ALA A 66 -5.11 29.90 26.22
CA ALA A 66 -5.32 29.51 27.62
C ALA A 66 -6.31 30.42 28.36
N GLY A 67 -6.49 31.66 27.90
CA GLY A 67 -7.42 32.64 28.48
C GLY A 67 -8.89 32.38 28.16
N LEU A 68 -9.19 31.43 27.26
CA LEU A 68 -10.55 31.12 26.85
C LEU A 68 -11.28 30.27 27.90
N THR A 69 -12.57 30.51 28.12
CA THR A 69 -13.38 29.70 29.02
C THR A 69 -13.77 28.36 28.38
N ASP A 70 -14.07 27.36 29.20
CA ASP A 70 -14.47 26.04 28.71
C ASP A 70 -15.76 26.06 27.86
N TYR A 71 -16.66 27.03 28.09
CA TYR A 71 -17.87 27.21 27.26
C TYR A 71 -17.51 27.75 25.88
N GLU A 72 -16.69 28.79 25.81
CA GLU A 72 -16.22 29.33 24.55
C GLU A 72 -15.39 28.33 23.74
N VAL A 73 -14.61 27.47 24.40
CA VAL A 73 -13.89 26.36 23.75
C VAL A 73 -14.87 25.38 23.09
N ARG A 74 -16.01 25.06 23.74
CA ARG A 74 -17.06 24.21 23.14
C ARG A 74 -17.69 24.87 21.92
N ASP A 75 -18.06 26.14 22.03
CA ASP A 75 -18.66 26.89 20.92
C ASP A 75 -17.72 27.00 19.71
N LEU A 76 -16.43 27.25 19.95
CA LEU A 76 -15.43 27.25 18.89
C LEU A 76 -15.28 25.88 18.25
N ASN A 77 -15.32 24.80 19.04
CA ASN A 77 -15.25 23.44 18.53
C ASN A 77 -16.46 23.11 17.64
N ASP A 78 -17.67 23.52 18.05
CA ASP A 78 -18.89 23.38 17.24
C ASP A 78 -18.80 24.16 15.93
N GLN A 79 -18.27 25.38 15.98
CA GLN A 79 -18.05 26.19 14.80
C GLN A 79 -17.04 25.56 13.84
N ILE A 80 -15.96 24.94 14.33
CA ILE A 80 -15.01 24.21 13.49
C ILE A 80 -15.68 22.99 12.85
N ASN A 81 -16.42 22.20 13.63
CA ASN A 81 -17.16 21.05 13.10
C ASN A 81 -18.19 21.47 12.03
N LYS A 82 -18.84 22.63 12.20
CA LYS A 82 -19.71 23.21 11.18
C LYS A 82 -18.95 23.55 9.89
N LEU A 83 -17.80 24.22 10.00
CA LEU A 83 -16.95 24.53 8.86
C LEU A 83 -16.40 23.27 8.17
N LEU A 84 -16.13 22.20 8.91
CA LEU A 84 -15.70 20.92 8.33
C LEU A 84 -16.80 20.23 7.52
N ARG A 85 -18.06 20.31 7.99
CA ARG A 85 -19.21 19.84 7.19
C ARG A 85 -19.38 20.68 5.92
N GLU A 86 -19.27 22.00 6.04
CA GLU A 86 -19.29 22.89 4.88
C GLU A 86 -18.15 22.55 3.91
N LYS A 87 -16.92 22.38 4.40
CA LYS A 87 -15.76 21.93 3.60
C LYS A 87 -16.10 20.65 2.82
N PHE A 88 -16.70 19.66 3.49
CA PHE A 88 -17.08 18.41 2.84
C PHE A 88 -18.10 18.63 1.71
N HIS A 89 -19.09 19.50 1.88
CA HIS A 89 -20.03 19.84 0.82
C HIS A 89 -19.34 20.52 -0.38
N TRP A 90 -18.39 21.43 -0.12
CA TRP A 90 -17.60 22.06 -1.18
C TRP A 90 -16.67 21.06 -1.88
N GLU A 91 -16.04 20.15 -1.15
CA GLU A 91 -15.22 19.07 -1.74
C GLU A 91 -16.07 18.12 -2.60
N ASN A 92 -17.30 17.81 -2.19
CA ASN A 92 -18.24 17.04 -3.00
C ASN A 92 -18.62 17.77 -4.29
N GLN A 93 -18.88 19.08 -4.20
CA GLN A 93 -19.25 19.88 -5.36
C GLN A 93 -18.09 19.96 -6.36
N ILE A 94 -16.85 20.14 -5.89
CA ILE A 94 -15.68 20.14 -6.76
C ILE A 94 -15.57 18.82 -7.50
N VAL A 95 -15.75 17.68 -6.81
CA VAL A 95 -15.73 16.36 -7.44
C VAL A 95 -16.90 16.19 -8.43
N ALA A 96 -18.10 16.67 -8.09
CA ALA A 96 -19.28 16.59 -8.96
C ALA A 96 -19.10 17.41 -10.26
N LEU A 97 -18.38 18.52 -10.19
CA LEU A 97 -18.02 19.36 -11.35
C LEU A 97 -16.80 18.80 -12.12
N GLY A 98 -16.25 17.65 -11.75
CA GLY A 98 -15.11 17.01 -12.42
C GLY A 98 -13.73 17.51 -11.98
N GLY A 99 -13.64 18.23 -10.86
CA GLY A 99 -12.39 18.73 -10.29
C GLY A 99 -11.63 17.71 -9.44
N ALA A 100 -10.55 18.16 -8.80
CA ALA A 100 -9.67 17.32 -8.01
C ALA A 100 -10.38 16.68 -6.79
N ASN A 101 -10.05 15.43 -6.49
CA ASN A 101 -10.60 14.71 -5.34
C ASN A 101 -9.76 14.94 -4.08
N TYR A 102 -10.09 16.02 -3.36
CA TYR A 102 -9.43 16.40 -2.11
C TYR A 102 -9.70 15.45 -0.93
N LYS A 103 -10.69 14.54 -1.02
CA LYS A 103 -10.98 13.58 0.06
C LYS A 103 -9.88 12.54 0.21
N ARG A 104 -9.31 12.09 -0.91
CA ARG A 104 -8.22 11.11 -0.94
C ARG A 104 -6.88 11.74 -0.58
N ALA A 105 -6.68 13.00 -0.96
CA ALA A 105 -5.45 13.74 -0.68
C ALA A 105 -5.33 14.19 0.79
N SER A 106 -6.44 14.23 1.55
CA SER A 106 -6.43 14.46 3.00
C SER A 106 -5.87 13.21 3.70
N GLY A 107 -4.54 13.07 3.64
CA GLY A 107 -3.79 12.00 4.28
C GLY A 107 -4.14 11.84 5.75
N LYS A 108 -4.06 10.60 6.21
CA LYS A 108 -4.52 10.13 7.51
C LYS A 108 -3.80 10.88 8.64
N ILE A 109 -4.55 11.78 9.29
CA ILE A 109 -4.41 12.22 10.69
C ILE A 109 -3.09 12.95 10.98
N THR A 110 -3.10 14.27 10.80
CA THR A 110 -2.20 15.14 11.55
C THR A 110 -2.87 15.46 12.89
N ASP A 111 -2.12 15.64 13.99
CA ASP A 111 -2.69 16.01 15.31
C ASP A 111 -3.51 17.32 15.30
N ALA A 112 -3.38 18.11 14.22
CA ALA A 112 -4.19 19.29 13.92
C ALA A 112 -5.64 18.96 13.48
N ASP A 113 -5.92 17.72 13.05
CA ASP A 113 -7.20 17.31 12.43
C ASP A 113 -8.29 16.93 13.43
N GLY A 114 -8.01 17.10 14.73
CA GLY A 114 -8.93 16.76 15.80
C GLY A 114 -9.07 15.25 15.97
N ARG A 115 -9.24 14.81 17.22
CA ARG A 115 -9.47 13.39 17.49
C ARG A 115 -10.97 13.13 17.55
N GLU A 116 -11.40 12.06 16.89
CA GLU A 116 -12.77 11.55 17.02
C GLU A 116 -12.85 10.68 18.27
N VAL A 117 -13.88 10.88 19.07
CA VAL A 117 -14.19 9.96 20.18
C VAL A 117 -14.76 8.67 19.57
N PRO A 118 -14.20 7.50 19.87
CA PRO A 118 -14.78 6.22 19.46
C PRO A 118 -16.25 6.11 19.89
N GLY A 119 -17.13 5.85 18.93
CA GLY A 119 -18.59 5.76 19.12
C GLY A 119 -19.39 7.01 18.73
N GLN A 120 -18.79 8.21 18.75
CA GLN A 120 -19.42 9.45 18.29
C GLN A 120 -18.99 9.75 16.86
N ARG A 121 -19.66 9.11 15.89
CA ARG A 121 -19.21 9.10 14.49
C ARG A 121 -19.42 10.47 13.84
N GLY A 122 -18.33 11.22 13.63
CA GLY A 122 -18.30 12.44 12.82
C GLY A 122 -18.17 13.76 13.58
N TYR A 123 -18.13 13.76 14.91
CA TYR A 123 -17.82 14.95 15.70
C TYR A 123 -16.37 14.89 16.21
N LYS A 124 -15.62 15.98 16.00
CA LYS A 124 -14.19 16.05 16.31
C LYS A 124 -13.92 17.06 17.40
N TYR A 125 -12.94 16.75 18.24
CA TYR A 125 -12.44 17.68 19.25
C TYR A 125 -11.03 18.15 18.89
N PHE A 126 -10.84 19.46 18.77
CA PHE A 126 -9.58 20.10 18.35
C PHE A 126 -8.84 20.70 19.54
N GLY A 127 -7.51 20.54 19.59
CA GLY A 127 -6.66 21.17 20.61
C GLY A 127 -7.19 21.01 22.04
N ARG A 128 -7.34 22.14 22.75
CA ARG A 128 -7.86 22.23 24.12
C ARG A 128 -9.29 21.70 24.29
N ALA A 129 -10.08 21.63 23.23
CA ALA A 129 -11.43 21.03 23.32
C ALA A 129 -11.40 19.55 23.74
N ARG A 130 -10.25 18.87 23.60
CA ARG A 130 -10.03 17.49 24.08
C ARG A 130 -9.82 17.41 25.60
N GLU A 131 -9.39 18.50 26.21
CA GLU A 131 -9.09 18.59 27.65
C GLU A 131 -10.32 18.99 28.48
N LEU A 132 -11.43 19.33 27.81
CA LEU A 132 -12.68 19.65 28.47
C LEU A 132 -13.12 18.52 29.41
N PRO A 133 -13.66 18.84 30.60
CA PRO A 133 -14.23 17.86 31.51
C PRO A 133 -15.29 17.00 30.79
N GLY A 134 -15.28 15.69 31.02
CA GLY A 134 -16.10 14.70 30.31
C GLY A 134 -15.52 14.23 28.97
N VAL A 135 -15.10 15.14 28.09
CA VAL A 135 -14.47 14.77 26.80
C VAL A 135 -13.12 14.08 27.02
N ARG A 136 -12.33 14.58 27.97
CA ARG A 136 -11.05 13.98 28.37
C ARG A 136 -11.23 12.54 28.87
N GLU A 137 -12.30 12.29 29.62
CA GLU A 137 -12.61 10.96 30.16
C GLU A 137 -12.99 10.01 29.04
N LEU A 138 -13.81 10.45 28.07
CA LEU A 138 -14.17 9.67 26.90
C LEU A 138 -12.95 9.29 26.05
N PHE A 139 -11.97 10.17 25.91
CA PHE A 139 -10.72 9.82 25.23
C PHE A 139 -9.87 8.85 26.04
N ALA A 140 -9.86 8.96 27.37
CA ALA A 140 -9.11 8.06 28.23
C ALA A 140 -9.72 6.65 28.25
N THR A 141 -11.05 6.52 28.33
CA THR A 141 -11.74 5.23 28.23
C THR A 141 -11.54 4.62 26.85
N ALA A 142 -11.76 5.39 25.80
CA ALA A 142 -11.51 4.97 24.43
C ALA A 142 -10.07 4.50 24.17
N ALA A 143 -9.07 5.18 24.75
CA ALA A 143 -7.68 4.78 24.62
C ALA A 143 -7.40 3.46 25.36
N LYS A 144 -8.04 3.22 26.50
CA LYS A 144 -7.98 1.94 27.21
C LYS A 144 -8.62 0.82 26.39
N ASP A 145 -9.83 1.04 25.88
CA ASP A 145 -10.54 0.07 25.03
C ASP A 145 -9.72 -0.27 23.77
N GLN A 146 -9.09 0.74 23.14
CA GLN A 146 -8.20 0.53 22.01
C GLN A 146 -6.95 -0.27 22.38
N ALA A 147 -6.32 0.06 23.52
CA ALA A 147 -5.16 -0.69 24.00
C ALA A 147 -5.51 -2.14 24.36
N GLU A 148 -6.71 -2.39 24.88
CA GLU A 148 -7.23 -3.75 25.13
C GLU A 148 -7.47 -4.53 23.84
N VAL A 149 -8.00 -3.89 22.80
CA VAL A 149 -8.18 -4.54 21.49
C VAL A 149 -6.83 -4.82 20.82
N GLU A 150 -5.88 -3.90 20.91
CA GLU A 150 -4.53 -4.09 20.39
C GLU A 150 -3.77 -5.16 21.18
N SER A 151 -3.91 -5.19 22.51
CA SER A 151 -3.34 -6.24 23.35
C SER A 151 -3.97 -7.60 23.01
N TYR A 152 -5.29 -7.67 22.83
CA TYR A 152 -5.95 -8.91 22.40
C TYR A 152 -5.49 -9.36 21.01
N LYS A 153 -5.34 -8.44 20.06
CA LYS A 153 -4.87 -8.76 18.71
C LYS A 153 -3.43 -9.23 18.71
N THR A 154 -2.56 -8.55 19.47
CA THR A 154 -1.16 -8.96 19.61
C THR A 154 -1.07 -10.30 20.30
N VAL A 155 -1.77 -10.50 21.43
CA VAL A 155 -1.86 -11.80 22.12
C VAL A 155 -2.33 -12.89 21.17
N LYS A 156 -3.38 -12.67 20.37
CA LYS A 156 -3.89 -13.65 19.41
C LYS A 156 -2.85 -14.03 18.35
N VAL A 157 -2.06 -13.08 17.89
CA VAL A 157 -0.99 -13.32 16.89
C VAL A 157 0.20 -14.01 17.54
N THR A 158 0.63 -13.53 18.71
CA THR A 158 1.83 -14.02 19.40
C THR A 158 1.62 -15.31 20.19
N MET A 159 0.36 -15.76 20.34
CA MET A 159 0.01 -16.99 21.06
C MET A 159 0.75 -18.22 20.53
N PHE A 160 1.11 -18.23 19.24
CA PHE A 160 1.77 -19.36 18.58
C PHE A 160 3.26 -19.15 18.31
N ASP A 161 3.81 -17.95 18.53
CA ASP A 161 5.21 -17.64 18.19
C ASP A 161 6.22 -18.40 19.06
N ASN A 162 5.83 -18.81 20.27
CA ASN A 162 6.68 -19.54 21.21
C ASN A 162 5.95 -20.78 21.76
N ALA A 163 5.21 -21.48 20.91
CA ALA A 163 4.58 -22.73 21.31
C ALA A 163 5.65 -23.77 21.70
N PRO A 164 5.42 -24.59 22.75
CA PRO A 164 6.38 -25.61 23.16
C PRO A 164 6.56 -26.66 22.05
N PRO A 165 7.71 -27.37 21.98
CA PRO A 165 7.94 -28.44 20.99
C PRO A 165 6.84 -29.52 21.01
N GLU A 166 6.21 -29.74 22.16
CA GLU A 166 5.05 -30.63 22.31
C GLU A 166 3.86 -30.25 21.43
N TYR A 167 3.65 -28.94 21.19
CA TYR A 167 2.57 -28.45 20.31
C TYR A 167 2.77 -28.89 18.85
N TYR A 168 4.03 -29.01 18.42
CA TYR A 168 4.39 -29.48 17.07
C TYR A 168 4.58 -30.99 16.99
N GLY A 169 4.47 -31.71 18.10
CA GLY A 169 4.65 -33.16 18.16
C GLY A 169 6.11 -33.62 18.14
N ASP A 170 7.08 -32.70 18.26
CA ASP A 170 8.52 -33.02 18.26
C ASP A 170 8.93 -33.91 19.44
N SER A 171 8.12 -33.98 20.50
CA SER A 171 8.33 -34.82 21.67
C SER A 171 7.63 -36.19 21.60
N ALA A 172 6.86 -36.48 20.55
CA ALA A 172 6.10 -37.73 20.45
C ALA A 172 7.02 -38.97 20.43
N GLU A 173 8.23 -38.85 19.88
CA GLU A 173 9.26 -39.89 19.87
C GLU A 173 10.07 -39.96 21.18
N VAL A 174 9.88 -38.99 22.09
CA VAL A 174 10.63 -38.90 23.35
C VAL A 174 9.89 -39.62 24.47
N GLY A 175 10.62 -40.44 25.23
CA GLY A 175 10.09 -41.18 26.38
C GLY A 175 9.74 -42.64 26.06
N GLU A 176 9.02 -43.29 26.96
CA GLU A 176 8.70 -44.73 26.86
C GLU A 176 7.65 -45.00 25.76
N GLY A 177 6.64 -44.13 25.62
CA GLY A 177 5.63 -44.22 24.56
C GLY A 177 6.22 -44.07 23.15
N GLY A 178 7.12 -43.11 22.95
CA GLY A 178 7.82 -42.92 21.67
C GLY A 178 8.73 -44.08 21.31
N ARG A 179 9.42 -44.69 22.28
CA ARG A 179 10.21 -45.91 22.05
C ARG A 179 9.35 -47.08 21.60
N ILE A 180 8.20 -47.29 22.23
CA ILE A 180 7.27 -48.35 21.84
C ILE A 180 6.75 -48.12 20.41
N LEU A 181 6.44 -46.86 20.05
CA LEU A 181 6.02 -46.49 18.70
C LEU A 181 7.12 -46.79 17.66
N LEU A 182 8.35 -46.35 17.91
CA LEU A 182 9.50 -46.58 17.02
C LEU A 182 9.83 -48.08 16.87
N GLU A 183 9.66 -48.88 17.94
CA GLU A 183 9.84 -50.33 17.87
C GLU A 183 8.72 -51.01 17.06
N ALA A 184 7.48 -50.53 17.18
CA ALA A 184 6.37 -51.02 16.39
C ALA A 184 6.54 -50.68 14.90
N GLU A 185 6.95 -49.45 14.57
CA GLU A 185 7.26 -49.02 13.21
C GLU A 185 8.38 -49.86 12.61
N ARG A 186 9.49 -50.07 13.34
CA ARG A 186 10.59 -50.92 12.87
C ARG A 186 10.15 -52.36 12.60
N LYS A 187 9.27 -52.92 13.44
CA LYS A 187 8.73 -54.28 13.21
C LYS A 187 7.86 -54.33 11.97
N ALA A 188 7.04 -53.31 11.74
CA ALA A 188 6.20 -53.21 10.55
C ALA A 188 7.06 -53.03 9.27
N GLU A 189 8.12 -52.22 9.32
CA GLU A 189 9.07 -52.05 8.21
C GLU A 189 9.77 -53.36 7.87
N LEU A 190 10.24 -54.11 8.88
CA LEU A 190 10.87 -55.42 8.68
C LEU A 190 9.89 -56.42 8.05
N ALA A 191 8.65 -56.48 8.55
CA ALA A 191 7.64 -57.37 7.98
C ALA A 191 7.30 -57.01 6.52
N ALA A 192 7.15 -55.72 6.22
CA ALA A 192 6.90 -55.25 4.85
C ALA A 192 8.10 -55.52 3.92
N TRP A 193 9.32 -55.42 4.44
CA TRP A 193 10.54 -55.76 3.71
C TRP A 193 10.61 -57.26 3.42
N GLU A 194 10.37 -58.10 4.41
CA GLU A 194 10.34 -59.56 4.25
C GLU A 194 9.27 -59.99 3.25
N GLU A 195 8.07 -59.39 3.33
CA GLU A 195 7.00 -59.62 2.34
C GLU A 195 7.44 -59.20 0.93
N ALA A 196 8.06 -58.03 0.79
CA ALA A 196 8.57 -57.54 -0.50
C ALA A 196 9.68 -58.43 -1.09
N VAL A 197 10.58 -58.95 -0.24
CA VAL A 197 11.63 -59.89 -0.65
C VAL A 197 10.99 -61.22 -1.07
N SER A 198 10.03 -61.74 -0.31
CA SER A 198 9.33 -62.98 -0.66
C SER A 198 8.58 -62.90 -1.98
N ASN A 199 7.90 -61.77 -2.23
CA ASN A 199 7.22 -61.52 -3.51
C ASN A 199 8.23 -61.48 -4.68
N LEU A 200 9.47 -61.00 -4.45
CA LEU A 200 10.51 -60.95 -5.48
C LEU A 200 11.13 -62.33 -5.75
N GLU A 201 11.29 -63.16 -4.71
CA GLU A 201 11.75 -64.55 -4.83
C GLU A 201 10.77 -65.42 -5.62
N ASP A 202 9.47 -65.18 -5.50
CA ASP A 202 8.44 -65.87 -6.28
C ASP A 202 8.50 -65.51 -7.79
N ASP A 203 8.93 -64.30 -8.13
CA ASP A 203 8.99 -63.79 -9.51
C ASP A 203 10.33 -64.07 -10.22
N LEU A 204 11.44 -64.23 -9.49
CA LEU A 204 12.81 -64.42 -10.02
C LEU A 204 13.51 -65.66 -9.41
N GLU A 205 13.94 -66.61 -10.23
CA GLU A 205 14.81 -67.71 -9.81
C GLU A 205 16.25 -67.18 -9.56
N ASP A 206 16.84 -67.47 -8.39
CA ASP A 206 18.18 -67.07 -7.91
C ASP A 206 18.38 -65.57 -7.53
N VAL A 207 17.51 -65.03 -6.65
CA VAL A 207 17.71 -63.70 -6.04
C VAL A 207 18.79 -63.77 -4.93
N PRO A 208 19.86 -62.96 -4.97
CA PRO A 208 20.86 -62.88 -3.89
C PRO A 208 20.26 -62.20 -2.63
N GLU A 209 20.69 -62.62 -1.44
CA GLU A 209 20.24 -62.05 -0.15
C GLU A 209 20.34 -60.51 -0.13
N ILE A 210 19.19 -59.82 -0.19
CA ILE A 210 19.13 -58.34 -0.17
C ILE A 210 19.07 -57.87 1.30
N PRO A 211 20.11 -57.21 1.83
CA PRO A 211 20.14 -56.77 3.22
C PRO A 211 19.14 -55.64 3.47
N PHE A 212 18.57 -55.59 4.68
CA PHE A 212 17.68 -54.50 5.09
C PHE A 212 18.41 -53.14 4.97
N PRO A 213 17.83 -52.14 4.30
CA PRO A 213 18.48 -50.86 4.09
C PRO A 213 18.70 -50.14 5.43
N SER A 214 19.94 -49.75 5.71
CA SER A 214 20.23 -48.94 6.89
C SER A 214 19.64 -47.54 6.72
N PRO A 215 18.86 -47.01 7.70
CA PRO A 215 18.31 -45.67 7.59
C PRO A 215 19.44 -44.64 7.55
N HIS A 216 19.63 -44.00 6.40
CA HIS A 216 20.53 -42.86 6.28
C HIS A 216 19.87 -41.65 6.94
N ARG A 217 20.22 -41.39 8.20
CA ARG A 217 19.81 -40.16 8.87
C ARG A 217 20.43 -38.97 8.12
N ILE A 218 19.60 -38.16 7.48
CA ILE A 218 20.02 -36.90 6.89
C ILE A 218 20.43 -35.99 8.05
N ALA A 219 21.74 -35.84 8.26
CA ALA A 219 22.27 -34.95 9.28
C ALA A 219 22.09 -33.49 8.83
N LEU A 220 21.02 -32.83 9.28
CA LEU A 220 20.76 -31.42 8.98
C LEU A 220 21.82 -30.45 9.54
N ASN A 221 22.68 -30.92 10.45
CA ASN A 221 23.75 -30.13 11.09
C ASN A 221 25.18 -30.56 10.68
N GLY A 222 25.34 -31.45 9.71
CA GLY A 222 26.65 -31.83 9.15
C GLY A 222 26.92 -31.14 7.82
N PRO A 223 28.18 -30.81 7.45
CA PRO A 223 28.47 -30.35 6.10
C PRO A 223 27.98 -31.41 5.11
N PRO A 224 27.27 -31.01 4.02
CA PRO A 224 26.69 -31.96 3.09
C PRO A 224 27.78 -32.88 2.54
N ALA A 225 27.51 -34.19 2.52
CA ALA A 225 28.44 -35.15 1.94
C ALA A 225 28.73 -34.76 0.48
N PRO A 226 30.01 -34.78 0.05
CA PRO A 226 30.34 -34.43 -1.32
C PRO A 226 29.69 -35.45 -2.26
N TRP A 227 28.89 -34.94 -3.20
CA TRP A 227 28.39 -35.71 -4.32
C TRP A 227 29.59 -36.24 -5.13
N ASN A 228 29.83 -37.54 -5.06
CA ASN A 228 30.79 -38.21 -5.93
C ASN A 228 30.17 -38.39 -7.31
N GLY A 229 30.45 -37.46 -8.21
CA GLY A 229 30.08 -37.64 -9.61
C GLY A 229 30.30 -36.43 -10.49
N VAL A 230 31.56 -35.99 -10.68
CA VAL A 230 32.14 -35.54 -11.98
C VAL A 230 33.69 -35.55 -11.82
N PRO A 231 34.47 -36.08 -12.79
CA PRO A 231 35.94 -36.00 -12.75
C PRO A 231 36.44 -34.57 -12.94
N ALA A 232 37.53 -34.25 -12.24
CA ALA A 232 38.18 -32.94 -12.27
C ALA A 232 38.62 -32.54 -13.70
N ALA A 233 38.03 -31.47 -14.22
CA ALA A 233 38.57 -30.73 -15.37
C ALA A 233 38.94 -29.32 -14.91
N ALA A 234 40.23 -29.02 -14.96
CA ALA A 234 40.80 -27.73 -14.61
C ALA A 234 40.42 -26.65 -15.63
N SER A 235 39.93 -25.50 -15.17
CA SER A 235 40.13 -24.24 -15.88
C SER A 235 40.14 -23.06 -14.91
N ALA A 236 41.30 -22.41 -14.84
CA ALA A 236 41.53 -21.18 -14.11
C ALA A 236 40.68 -20.02 -14.64
N GLY A 237 40.10 -19.23 -13.75
CA GLY A 237 39.35 -18.02 -14.11
C GLY A 237 39.00 -17.16 -12.90
N LYS A 238 39.95 -16.33 -12.47
CA LYS A 238 39.74 -15.24 -11.48
C LYS A 238 38.57 -14.35 -11.90
N ARG A 239 37.50 -14.27 -11.09
CA ARG A 239 36.67 -13.06 -10.96
C ARG A 239 36.26 -12.82 -9.51
N LYS A 240 36.49 -11.58 -9.08
CA LYS A 240 36.34 -11.00 -7.74
C LYS A 240 34.88 -10.61 -7.52
N ALA A 241 34.26 -11.11 -6.45
CA ALA A 241 32.95 -10.64 -5.98
C ALA A 241 33.09 -9.35 -5.14
N PRO A 242 32.15 -8.38 -5.22
CA PRO A 242 32.17 -7.19 -4.38
C PRO A 242 31.67 -7.52 -2.97
N SER A 243 32.45 -7.14 -1.95
CA SER A 243 32.12 -7.33 -0.53
C SER A 243 30.97 -6.42 -0.10
N GLY A 244 29.98 -7.02 0.57
CA GLY A 244 28.88 -6.34 1.24
C GLY A 244 29.33 -5.42 2.37
N ARG A 245 28.52 -4.37 2.56
CA ARG A 245 28.68 -3.27 3.50
C ARG A 245 28.27 -3.72 4.91
N ALA A 246 29.24 -3.72 5.83
CA ALA A 246 29.00 -3.97 7.25
C ALA A 246 28.50 -2.71 7.98
N GLY A 247 27.56 -2.92 8.91
CA GLY A 247 26.90 -1.88 9.70
C GLY A 247 27.80 -1.19 10.72
N GLY A 248 27.60 0.13 10.85
CA GLY A 248 28.28 0.98 11.83
C GLY A 248 27.62 0.92 13.20
N LYS A 249 28.41 0.58 14.22
CA LYS A 249 28.09 0.71 15.65
C LYS A 249 28.08 2.20 16.06
N LYS A 250 27.03 2.59 16.78
CA LYS A 250 26.90 3.89 17.47
C LYS A 250 27.87 3.96 18.65
N LYS A 251 28.59 5.08 18.77
CA LYS A 251 29.33 5.48 19.98
C LYS A 251 28.70 6.76 20.53
N LYS A 252 28.33 6.70 21.81
CA LYS A 252 27.83 7.78 22.67
C LYS A 252 28.98 8.73 23.01
N LEU A 253 28.73 10.04 23.07
CA LEU A 253 29.39 11.00 23.96
C LEU A 253 28.52 12.26 24.10
N GLU A 254 28.56 12.84 25.29
CA GLU A 254 27.64 13.82 25.85
C GLU A 254 28.15 15.27 25.67
N ASP A 255 27.14 16.16 25.73
CA ASP A 255 27.10 17.48 26.36
C ASP A 255 27.52 18.76 25.62
N GLY A 256 26.62 19.76 25.74
CA GLY A 256 27.03 21.13 26.09
C GLY A 256 27.11 22.23 25.03
N SER A 257 25.97 22.89 24.79
CA SER A 257 25.80 24.36 24.76
C SER A 257 26.23 25.24 23.55
N SER A 258 25.18 25.92 23.04
CA SER A 258 25.04 27.35 22.70
C SER A 258 25.68 27.99 21.46
N ALA A 259 24.79 28.73 20.79
CA ALA A 259 24.95 30.10 20.26
C ALA A 259 25.16 30.30 18.75
N ALA A 260 24.13 30.94 18.18
CA ALA A 260 24.20 32.19 17.41
C ALA A 260 24.56 32.16 15.92
N ALA A 261 23.55 32.62 15.17
CA ALA A 261 23.58 33.80 14.30
C ALA A 261 24.26 33.74 12.92
N ALA A 262 23.37 33.85 11.91
CA ALA A 262 23.28 34.96 10.95
C ALA A 262 24.28 35.12 9.79
N ALA A 263 23.72 35.66 8.70
CA ALA A 263 24.31 36.15 7.44
C ALA A 263 24.70 35.05 6.41
N ALA A 264 24.48 35.19 5.11
CA ALA A 264 24.15 36.35 4.30
C ALA A 264 23.33 35.94 3.06
N ALA A 265 22.44 36.84 2.65
CA ALA A 265 21.88 36.94 1.31
C ALA A 265 22.55 38.13 0.62
N ALA A 266 22.66 38.08 -0.72
CA ALA A 266 22.72 39.18 -1.71
C ALA A 266 23.63 38.74 -2.90
N THR A 267 23.06 38.43 -4.08
CA THR A 267 22.91 39.29 -5.30
C THR A 267 24.24 39.47 -6.05
N GLU A 268 24.37 39.58 -7.37
CA GLU A 268 23.53 39.57 -8.58
C GLU A 268 24.53 39.72 -9.75
N GLY A 269 24.11 39.31 -10.95
CA GLY A 269 24.56 39.85 -12.25
C GLY A 269 25.88 39.32 -12.81
N ASP A 270 26.04 39.16 -14.11
CA ASP A 270 25.14 39.29 -15.25
C ASP A 270 25.90 38.75 -16.48
N ASP A 271 25.13 38.44 -17.51
CA ASP A 271 25.43 38.74 -18.92
C ASP A 271 25.98 37.70 -19.93
N GLU A 272 25.20 37.66 -21.02
CA GLU A 272 25.47 37.42 -22.44
C GLU A 272 25.51 36.00 -23.05
N THR A 273 24.32 35.57 -23.48
CA THR A 273 23.90 35.39 -24.89
C THR A 273 24.91 34.96 -25.95
N LEU A 274 24.59 33.84 -26.63
CA LEU A 274 24.75 33.64 -28.07
C LEU A 274 23.63 32.70 -28.57
N GLU A 275 22.65 33.28 -29.27
CA GLU A 275 21.77 32.61 -30.22
C GLU A 275 22.49 32.51 -31.58
N ASP A 276 22.25 31.44 -32.35
CA ASP A 276 21.75 31.60 -33.73
C ASP A 276 21.30 30.27 -34.39
N GLY A 277 20.19 30.38 -35.15
CA GLY A 277 19.82 29.67 -36.38
C GLY A 277 19.51 28.15 -36.33
N ALA A 278 18.28 27.62 -36.45
CA ALA A 278 17.17 27.80 -37.41
C ALA A 278 17.20 26.83 -38.62
N ASP A 279 15.99 26.62 -39.17
CA ASP A 279 15.55 25.83 -40.33
C ASP A 279 15.15 24.36 -40.03
N GLY A 280 13.96 23.85 -40.38
CA GLY A 280 12.83 24.40 -41.12
C GLY A 280 11.82 23.26 -41.42
N GLU A 281 10.55 23.57 -41.15
CA GLU A 281 9.32 23.26 -41.93
C GLU A 281 8.91 21.85 -42.43
N ASP A 282 7.61 21.62 -42.19
CA ASP A 282 6.57 21.05 -43.06
C ASP A 282 6.35 19.53 -43.17
N ALA A 283 5.09 19.25 -43.52
CA ALA A 283 4.26 18.17 -43.10
C ALA A 283 4.06 17.06 -44.16
N THR A 284 3.21 16.10 -43.79
CA THR A 284 2.30 15.30 -44.64
C THR A 284 2.70 13.87 -45.06
N MET A 285 1.77 12.96 -44.76
CA MET A 285 1.32 11.77 -45.52
C MET A 285 2.11 10.44 -45.50
N ALA A 286 1.44 9.45 -44.90
CA ALA A 286 0.92 8.21 -45.51
C ALA A 286 1.83 6.98 -45.78
N ASP A 287 1.26 5.86 -45.32
CA ASP A 287 1.28 4.49 -45.84
C ASP A 287 2.56 3.63 -45.76
N GLY A 288 2.35 2.34 -45.46
CA GLY A 288 3.42 1.36 -45.26
C GLY A 288 2.95 0.05 -44.63
N ALA A 289 2.01 -0.63 -45.28
CA ALA A 289 1.68 -2.02 -45.01
C ALA A 289 2.78 -3.01 -45.42
N SER A 290 2.81 -4.15 -44.71
CA SER A 290 3.24 -5.49 -45.15
C SER A 290 4.74 -5.83 -45.25
N VAL A 291 5.20 -6.84 -44.48
CA VAL A 291 5.44 -8.23 -44.99
C VAL A 291 6.12 -9.10 -43.92
N ASN A 292 5.57 -10.32 -43.80
CA ASN A 292 6.12 -11.51 -43.13
C ASN A 292 7.54 -11.89 -43.59
N GLY A 293 8.35 -12.43 -42.68
CA GLY A 293 9.60 -13.12 -43.02
C GLY A 293 10.07 -14.04 -41.91
N SER A 294 9.80 -15.33 -42.09
CA SER A 294 10.13 -16.49 -41.25
C SER A 294 11.62 -16.67 -40.92
N GLY A 295 11.91 -17.29 -39.78
CA GLY A 295 13.22 -17.85 -39.47
C GLY A 295 13.17 -18.83 -38.30
N ALA A 296 12.90 -20.10 -38.63
CA ALA A 296 12.97 -21.25 -37.74
C ALA A 296 14.35 -21.40 -37.07
N ARG A 297 14.35 -21.88 -35.82
CA ARG A 297 15.49 -22.58 -35.23
C ARG A 297 14.96 -23.85 -34.56
N ASP A 298 15.02 -24.93 -35.32
CA ASP A 298 15.03 -26.28 -34.80
C ASP A 298 16.25 -26.45 -33.89
N ALA A 299 16.02 -27.01 -32.70
CA ALA A 299 17.05 -27.64 -31.89
C ALA A 299 16.53 -29.03 -31.53
N ASP A 300 16.86 -29.97 -32.41
CA ASP A 300 16.86 -31.40 -32.14
C ASP A 300 17.99 -31.71 -31.14
N ALA A 301 17.64 -32.42 -30.07
CA ALA A 301 18.57 -33.19 -29.26
C ALA A 301 17.78 -34.29 -28.54
N GLY A 302 17.65 -35.44 -29.19
CA GLY A 302 17.35 -36.70 -28.52
C GLY A 302 18.53 -37.20 -27.66
N GLY A 303 18.21 -37.93 -26.59
CA GLY A 303 19.12 -38.91 -26.00
C GLY A 303 19.26 -38.94 -24.49
N GLY A 304 18.36 -39.66 -23.81
CA GLY A 304 18.71 -40.73 -22.87
C GLY A 304 19.23 -40.41 -21.46
N GLY A 305 18.48 -40.86 -20.46
CA GLY A 305 19.03 -41.41 -19.21
C GLY A 305 18.57 -40.74 -17.92
N GLY A 306 17.58 -41.33 -17.22
CA GLY A 306 17.34 -41.05 -15.80
C GLY A 306 15.88 -40.94 -15.35
N GLY A 307 15.10 -42.01 -15.45
CA GLY A 307 14.20 -42.46 -14.37
C GLY A 307 13.16 -41.51 -13.75
N PHE A 308 12.51 -40.63 -14.52
CA PHE A 308 11.19 -40.14 -14.13
C PHE A 308 10.33 -40.02 -15.39
N GLU A 309 9.45 -40.99 -15.61
CA GLU A 309 8.40 -40.86 -16.62
C GLU A 309 7.49 -39.70 -16.19
N SER A 310 7.67 -38.53 -16.81
CA SER A 310 6.78 -37.41 -16.62
C SER A 310 5.38 -37.83 -17.08
N VAL A 311 4.46 -38.00 -16.13
CA VAL A 311 3.03 -38.25 -16.38
C VAL A 311 2.40 -37.15 -17.25
N PHE A 312 3.02 -35.98 -17.30
CA PHE A 312 2.59 -34.85 -18.10
C PHE A 312 3.29 -34.80 -19.45
N SER A 313 2.48 -34.69 -20.50
CA SER A 313 2.95 -34.35 -21.85
C SER A 313 3.56 -32.94 -21.87
N PRO A 314 4.52 -32.65 -22.78
CA PRO A 314 5.15 -31.33 -22.88
C PRO A 314 4.15 -30.19 -23.13
N GLU A 315 2.96 -30.48 -23.66
CA GLU A 315 1.86 -29.52 -23.84
C GLU A 315 1.17 -29.14 -22.52
N GLN A 316 1.06 -30.07 -21.57
CA GLN A 316 0.45 -29.84 -20.26
C GLN A 316 1.34 -29.03 -19.31
N LEU A 317 2.64 -28.97 -19.60
CA LEU A 317 3.61 -28.15 -18.87
C LEU A 317 3.67 -26.71 -19.40
N GLN A 318 3.00 -26.40 -20.52
CA GLN A 318 2.92 -25.03 -21.03
C GLN A 318 1.89 -24.22 -20.24
N ALA A 319 2.19 -22.93 -20.03
CA ALA A 319 1.24 -22.02 -19.40
C ALA A 319 -0.08 -21.99 -20.21
N PRO A 320 -1.24 -21.94 -19.54
CA PRO A 320 -2.52 -21.88 -20.24
C PRO A 320 -2.54 -20.64 -21.15
N LYS A 321 -2.99 -20.82 -22.40
CA LYS A 321 -3.15 -19.72 -23.35
C LYS A 321 -4.22 -18.78 -22.82
N LEU A 322 -3.80 -17.60 -22.34
CA LEU A 322 -4.73 -16.56 -21.93
C LEU A 322 -5.36 -15.93 -23.18
N LEU A 323 -6.66 -15.69 -23.11
CA LEU A 323 -7.39 -14.96 -24.15
C LEU A 323 -6.81 -13.54 -24.28
N THR A 324 -6.68 -13.05 -25.51
CA THR A 324 -6.30 -11.66 -25.77
C THR A 324 -7.39 -10.72 -25.23
N ALA A 325 -7.05 -9.44 -24.99
CA ALA A 325 -8.00 -8.47 -24.45
C ALA A 325 -9.28 -8.34 -25.30
N GLN A 326 -9.15 -8.44 -26.63
CA GLN A 326 -10.28 -8.40 -27.57
C GLN A 326 -11.16 -9.65 -27.49
N GLU A 327 -10.57 -10.83 -27.27
CA GLU A 327 -11.31 -12.07 -27.10
C GLU A 327 -12.04 -12.11 -25.74
N MET A 328 -11.39 -11.59 -24.70
CA MET A 328 -12.02 -11.40 -23.38
C MET A 328 -13.23 -10.46 -23.47
N GLU A 329 -13.10 -9.32 -24.15
CA GLU A 329 -14.20 -8.38 -24.35
C GLU A 329 -15.37 -9.03 -25.10
N LYS A 330 -15.08 -9.76 -26.19
CA LYS A 330 -16.10 -10.52 -26.94
C LYS A 330 -16.79 -11.56 -26.07
N ALA A 331 -16.05 -12.31 -25.25
CA ALA A 331 -16.61 -13.30 -24.34
C ALA A 331 -17.50 -12.68 -23.26
N ILE A 332 -17.10 -11.52 -22.72
CA ILE A 332 -17.89 -10.77 -21.75
C ILE A 332 -19.20 -10.28 -22.38
N VAL A 333 -19.14 -9.70 -23.58
CA VAL A 333 -20.33 -9.22 -24.30
C VAL A 333 -21.28 -10.38 -24.65
N GLN A 334 -20.74 -11.52 -25.10
CA GLN A 334 -21.55 -12.71 -25.37
C GLN A 334 -22.24 -13.24 -24.12
N ARG A 335 -21.54 -13.27 -22.98
CA ARG A 335 -22.12 -13.71 -21.70
C ARG A 335 -23.19 -12.74 -21.20
N GLN A 336 -22.97 -11.43 -21.32
CA GLN A 336 -23.99 -10.42 -20.99
C GLN A 336 -25.21 -10.56 -21.89
N LYS A 337 -25.01 -10.79 -23.19
CA LYS A 337 -26.10 -11.05 -24.13
C LYS A 337 -26.89 -12.32 -23.77
N ALA A 338 -26.21 -13.39 -23.38
CA ALA A 338 -26.85 -14.63 -22.96
C ALA A 338 -27.68 -14.45 -21.69
N ILE A 339 -27.14 -13.76 -20.68
CA ILE A 339 -27.87 -13.43 -19.44
C ILE A 339 -29.12 -12.61 -19.75
N LEU A 340 -29.00 -11.58 -20.61
CA LEU A 340 -30.17 -10.79 -21.01
C LEU A 340 -31.21 -11.65 -21.74
N LEU A 341 -30.80 -12.53 -22.64
CA LEU A 341 -31.73 -13.42 -23.35
C LEU A 341 -32.45 -14.39 -22.40
N GLU A 342 -31.74 -14.91 -21.39
CA GLU A 342 -32.34 -15.70 -20.30
C GLU A 342 -33.33 -14.88 -19.46
N GLU A 343 -32.96 -13.65 -19.07
CA GLU A 343 -33.82 -12.74 -18.30
C GLU A 343 -35.08 -12.33 -19.07
N TYR A 344 -34.98 -12.15 -20.38
CA TYR A 344 -36.11 -11.81 -21.26
C TYR A 344 -36.89 -13.05 -21.74
N GLY A 345 -36.55 -14.24 -21.25
CA GLY A 345 -37.29 -15.48 -21.56
C GLY A 345 -37.25 -15.88 -23.03
N VAL A 346 -36.27 -15.37 -23.79
CA VAL A 346 -36.01 -15.77 -25.18
C VAL A 346 -35.02 -16.94 -25.13
N GLY A 347 -35.46 -18.02 -24.49
CA GLY A 347 -34.72 -19.28 -24.39
C GLY A 347 -34.94 -20.14 -25.64
N GLN A 348 -33.85 -20.68 -26.15
CA GLN A 348 -33.71 -21.46 -27.39
C GLN A 348 -34.69 -22.65 -27.48
N GLU A 349 -35.36 -22.79 -28.63
CA GLU A 349 -35.70 -24.11 -29.20
C GLU A 349 -34.43 -24.78 -29.75
#